data_AF-A0A2A5V289-F1
#
_entry.id   AF-A0A2A5V289-F1
#
_cell.length_a   1.000
_cell.length_b   1.000
_cell.length_c   1.000
_cell.angle_alpha   90.00
_cell.angle_beta   90.00
_cell.angle_gamma   90.00
#
_symmetry.space_group_name_H-M   'P 1'
#
loop_
_entity.id
_entity.type
_entity.pdbx_description
1 polymer ?
#
loop_
_entity_poly.entity_id
_entity_poly.type
_entity_poly.pdbx_seq_one_letter_code
_entity_poly.pdbx_strand_id
1 'polypeptide(L)'
;MKKFLFIFSNIFIAQEAFANQPKDWQLGFQNPASDGMRDIVNFHNNLLLPIIIAISVFVLFLMLYACVRFRASANPNPSKRTHNVTVEILWTLIPCLILIVMAVPSFKILYKQDTIPKADLTIKAVGYQWYWGYEYPDENIIFDSYMIEEKDLKSDQPRLLSVDNEVVVPVNKVVKVLITANDVLHAWALPAFGVKRDAVPGRINETWF
;
A
#
# COMPACT_ATOMS: atom_id res chain seq x y z
N MET A 1 25.50 19.26 36.33
CA MET A 1 25.76 17.81 36.43
C MET A 1 24.52 16.93 36.25
N LYS A 2 23.34 17.25 36.82
CA LYS A 2 22.11 16.45 36.62
C LYS A 2 21.50 16.51 35.20
N LYS A 3 21.69 17.59 34.44
CA LYS A 3 21.25 17.68 33.03
C LYS A 3 22.12 16.88 32.05
N PHE A 4 23.39 16.63 32.39
CA PHE A 4 24.30 15.86 31.54
C PHE A 4 24.03 14.35 31.65
N LEU A 5 23.56 13.89 32.82
CA LEU A 5 23.14 12.50 33.03
C LEU A 5 21.86 12.12 32.25
N PHE A 6 20.94 13.07 32.04
CA PHE A 6 19.67 12.81 31.34
C PHE A 6 19.83 12.67 29.82
N ILE A 7 20.90 13.24 29.26
CA ILE A 7 21.26 13.08 27.85
C ILE A 7 21.93 11.72 27.62
N PHE A 8 22.77 11.27 28.56
CA PHE A 8 23.41 9.95 28.48
C PHE A 8 22.46 8.77 28.72
N SER A 9 21.34 8.96 29.44
CA SER A 9 20.38 7.88 29.69
C SER A 9 19.44 7.57 28.50
N ASN A 10 19.36 8.44 27.49
CA ASN A 10 18.49 8.23 26.32
C ASN A 10 19.23 7.72 25.07
N ILE A 11 20.54 7.51 25.15
CA ILE A 11 21.36 7.04 24.01
C ILE A 11 21.25 5.51 23.83
N PHE A 12 20.69 4.76 24.79
CA PHE A 12 20.73 3.29 24.80
C PHE A 12 19.39 2.57 24.58
N ILE A 13 18.35 3.26 24.10
CA ILE A 13 17.13 2.58 23.66
C ILE A 13 16.76 3.07 22.25
N ALA A 14 17.68 2.90 21.30
CA ALA A 14 17.26 2.73 19.92
C ALA A 14 16.60 1.35 19.86
N GLN A 15 15.27 1.30 19.96
CA GLN A 15 14.55 0.10 19.54
C GLN A 15 14.63 0.06 18.02
N GLU A 16 15.39 -0.90 17.49
CA GLU A 16 15.32 -1.26 16.08
C GLU A 16 13.90 -1.78 15.81
N ALA A 17 13.07 -0.91 15.26
CA ALA A 17 11.77 -1.29 14.73
C ALA A 17 11.99 -1.73 13.28
N PHE A 18 12.25 -3.02 13.09
CA PHE A 18 12.34 -3.58 11.75
C PHE A 18 11.01 -3.39 11.01
N ALA A 19 11.11 -3.02 9.73
CA ALA A 19 9.95 -2.94 8.85
C ALA A 19 9.21 -4.29 8.86
N ASN A 20 7.88 -4.24 8.82
CA ASN A 20 7.08 -5.45 8.84
C ASN A 20 7.34 -6.29 7.59
N GLN A 21 7.39 -7.61 7.76
CA GLN A 21 7.73 -8.56 6.70
C GLN A 21 6.50 -9.38 6.30
N PRO A 22 6.46 -9.92 5.07
CA PRO A 22 5.45 -10.90 4.71
C PRO A 22 5.58 -12.14 5.61
N LYS A 23 4.43 -12.73 5.98
CA LYS A 23 4.39 -13.97 6.76
C LYS A 23 3.79 -15.10 5.92
N ASP A 24 4.30 -16.31 6.12
CA ASP A 24 3.76 -17.50 5.47
C ASP A 24 2.27 -17.66 5.77
N TRP A 25 1.49 -17.97 4.73
CA TRP A 25 0.03 -18.15 4.81
C TRP A 25 -0.75 -16.92 5.30
N GLN A 26 -0.14 -15.74 5.30
CA GLN A 26 -0.84 -14.51 5.65
C GLN A 26 -1.91 -14.17 4.62
N LEU A 27 -3.11 -13.87 5.11
CA LEU A 27 -4.18 -13.27 4.33
C LEU A 27 -4.26 -11.77 4.66
N GLY A 28 -4.44 -10.94 3.64
CA GLY A 28 -4.54 -9.49 3.79
C GLY A 28 -3.18 -8.78 3.82
N PHE A 29 -3.17 -7.57 4.38
CA PHE A 29 -1.99 -6.69 4.39
C PHE A 29 -1.02 -7.00 5.52
N GLN A 30 0.24 -6.58 5.33
CA GLN A 30 1.17 -6.37 6.44
C GLN A 30 0.58 -5.37 7.45
N ASN A 31 0.92 -5.50 8.73
CA ASN A 31 0.57 -4.52 9.76
C ASN A 31 1.06 -3.12 9.33
N PRO A 32 0.17 -2.11 9.34
CA PRO A 32 0.51 -0.74 9.00
C PRO A 32 1.58 -0.15 9.92
N ALA A 33 2.61 0.45 9.32
CA ALA A 33 3.68 1.20 10.00
C ALA A 33 3.55 2.72 9.84
N SER A 34 2.66 3.20 8.97
CA SER A 34 2.37 4.63 8.75
C SER A 34 0.89 4.97 8.94
N ASP A 35 0.58 6.25 9.12
CA ASP A 35 -0.81 6.73 9.10
C ASP A 35 -1.49 6.50 7.75
N GLY A 36 -0.75 6.69 6.65
CA GLY A 36 -1.27 6.45 5.30
C GLY A 36 -1.70 5.00 5.12
N MET A 37 -0.88 4.03 5.55
CA MET A 37 -1.22 2.62 5.45
C MET A 37 -2.36 2.23 6.38
N ARG A 38 -2.47 2.83 7.58
CA ARG A 38 -3.62 2.61 8.48
C ARG A 38 -4.92 3.02 7.80
N ASP A 39 -4.94 4.18 7.14
CA ASP A 39 -6.11 4.66 6.41
C ASP A 39 -6.46 3.76 5.23
N ILE A 40 -5.46 3.31 4.45
CA ILE A 40 -5.65 2.36 3.34
C ILE A 40 -6.26 1.05 3.85
N VAL A 41 -5.70 0.45 4.89
CA VAL A 41 -6.19 -0.83 5.45
C VAL A 41 -7.60 -0.67 6.01
N ASN A 42 -7.90 0.43 6.69
CA ASN A 42 -9.24 0.72 7.20
C ASN A 42 -10.26 0.88 6.07
N PHE A 43 -9.92 1.63 5.01
CA PHE A 43 -10.79 1.78 3.84
C PHE A 43 -11.02 0.45 3.13
N HIS A 44 -9.97 -0.35 2.97
CA HIS A 44 -10.08 -1.67 2.36
C HIS A 44 -10.97 -2.61 3.20
N ASN A 45 -10.65 -2.81 4.47
CA ASN A 45 -11.27 -3.84 5.30
C ASN A 45 -12.70 -3.49 5.72
N ASN A 46 -12.98 -2.21 5.99
CA ASN A 46 -14.27 -1.81 6.56
C ASN A 46 -15.28 -1.33 5.52
N LEU A 47 -14.83 -0.98 4.31
CA LEU A 47 -15.71 -0.44 3.27
C LEU A 47 -15.59 -1.21 1.95
N LEU A 48 -14.41 -1.24 1.34
CA LEU A 48 -14.22 -1.82 0.00
C LEU A 48 -14.55 -3.31 -0.02
N LEU A 49 -13.90 -4.09 0.86
CA LEU A 49 -13.99 -5.56 0.89
C LEU A 49 -15.42 -6.04 1.23
N PRO A 50 -16.14 -5.51 2.24
CA PRO A 50 -17.52 -5.88 2.51
C PRO A 50 -18.47 -5.59 1.33
N ILE A 51 -18.31 -4.45 0.66
CA ILE A 51 -19.16 -4.08 -0.48
C ILE A 51 -18.96 -5.06 -1.64
N ILE A 52 -17.71 -5.34 -2.03
CA ILE A 52 -17.46 -6.26 -3.14
C ILE A 52 -17.91 -7.68 -2.81
N ILE A 53 -17.70 -8.15 -1.57
CA ILE A 53 -18.19 -9.47 -1.13
C ILE A 53 -19.71 -9.53 -1.21
N ALA A 54 -20.42 -8.51 -0.72
CA ALA A 54 -21.88 -8.47 -0.77
C ALA A 54 -22.41 -8.51 -2.21
N ILE A 55 -21.80 -7.76 -3.13
CA ILE A 55 -22.16 -7.77 -4.55
C ILE A 55 -21.87 -9.14 -5.17
N SER A 56 -20.68 -9.71 -4.93
CA SER A 56 -20.29 -11.01 -5.47
C SER A 56 -21.22 -12.13 -4.97
N VAL A 57 -21.55 -12.14 -3.68
CA VAL A 57 -22.50 -13.12 -3.10
C VAL A 57 -23.90 -12.92 -3.69
N PHE A 58 -24.36 -11.68 -3.85
CA PHE A 58 -25.66 -11.40 -4.46
C PHE A 58 -25.75 -11.90 -5.91
N VAL A 59 -24.73 -11.62 -6.73
CA VAL A 59 -24.67 -12.09 -8.12
C VAL A 59 -24.58 -13.62 -8.16
N LEU A 60 -23.71 -14.22 -7.34
CA LEU A 60 -23.59 -15.68 -7.26
C LEU A 60 -24.92 -16.33 -6.86
N PHE A 61 -25.62 -15.76 -5.87
CA PHE A 61 -26.93 -16.21 -5.47
C PHE A 61 -27.94 -16.15 -6.63
N LEU A 62 -28.03 -15.02 -7.35
CA LEU A 62 -28.94 -14.89 -8.48
C LEU A 62 -28.62 -15.89 -9.60
N MET A 63 -27.34 -16.12 -9.88
CA MET A 63 -26.90 -17.12 -10.86
C MET A 63 -27.32 -18.54 -10.44
N LEU A 64 -27.02 -18.95 -9.20
CA LEU A 64 -27.42 -20.25 -8.68
C LEU A 64 -28.94 -20.42 -8.67
N TYR A 65 -29.66 -19.39 -8.22
CA TYR A 65 -31.12 -19.36 -8.24
C TYR A 65 -31.64 -19.55 -9.67
N ALA A 66 -31.08 -18.83 -10.65
CA ALA A 66 -31.50 -18.94 -12.03
C ALA A 66 -31.23 -20.35 -12.61
N CYS A 67 -30.05 -20.90 -12.36
CA CYS A 67 -29.69 -22.26 -12.76
C CYS A 67 -30.64 -23.31 -12.18
N VAL A 68 -31.03 -23.18 -10.91
CA VAL A 68 -31.92 -24.16 -10.26
C VAL A 68 -33.38 -23.95 -10.66
N ARG A 69 -33.89 -22.70 -10.62
CA ARG A 69 -35.31 -22.39 -10.80
C ARG A 69 -35.76 -22.37 -12.25
N PHE A 70 -34.89 -21.93 -13.17
CA PHE A 70 -35.21 -21.73 -14.59
C PHE A 70 -34.56 -22.76 -15.52
N ARG A 71 -34.00 -23.86 -14.99
CA ARG A 71 -33.59 -25.01 -15.82
C ARG A 71 -34.76 -25.56 -16.64
N ALA A 72 -34.46 -26.15 -17.79
CA ALA A 72 -35.45 -26.66 -18.74
C ALA A 72 -36.50 -27.60 -18.11
N SER A 73 -36.09 -28.46 -17.16
CA SER A 73 -37.02 -29.38 -16.48
C SER A 73 -37.95 -28.70 -15.47
N ALA A 74 -37.56 -27.56 -14.88
CA ALA A 74 -38.34 -26.85 -13.87
C ALA A 74 -39.13 -25.64 -14.45
N ASN A 75 -38.80 -25.21 -15.66
CA ASN A 75 -39.45 -24.10 -16.35
C ASN A 75 -39.59 -24.38 -17.86
N PRO A 76 -40.43 -25.34 -18.27
CA PRO A 76 -40.55 -25.76 -19.67
C PRO A 76 -41.12 -24.67 -20.59
N ASN A 77 -41.91 -23.73 -20.05
CA ASN A 77 -42.50 -22.60 -20.80
C ASN A 77 -41.84 -21.28 -20.34
N PRO A 78 -40.79 -20.79 -21.01
CA PRO A 78 -40.09 -19.57 -20.59
C PRO A 78 -40.94 -18.32 -20.81
N SER A 79 -40.71 -17.31 -19.97
CA SER A 79 -41.29 -15.98 -20.16
C SER A 79 -40.76 -15.34 -21.44
N LYS A 80 -41.61 -14.57 -22.15
CA LYS A 80 -41.25 -13.79 -23.35
C LYS A 80 -40.97 -12.32 -23.05
N ARG A 81 -40.93 -11.93 -21.77
CA ARG A 81 -40.67 -10.54 -21.37
C ARG A 81 -39.24 -10.15 -21.75
N THR A 82 -39.09 -9.04 -22.48
CA THR A 82 -37.78 -8.57 -22.97
C THR A 82 -37.19 -7.42 -22.18
N HIS A 83 -38.00 -6.62 -21.47
CA HIS A 83 -37.52 -5.44 -20.73
C HIS A 83 -38.36 -5.15 -19.49
N ASN A 84 -37.78 -4.40 -18.56
CA ASN A 84 -38.43 -3.88 -17.37
C ASN A 84 -37.76 -2.57 -16.95
N VAL A 85 -38.33 -1.45 -17.39
CA VAL A 85 -37.81 -0.09 -17.13
C VAL A 85 -37.56 0.16 -15.64
N THR A 86 -38.43 -0.31 -14.74
CA THR A 86 -38.24 -0.12 -13.30
C THR A 86 -36.98 -0.82 -12.78
N VAL A 87 -36.74 -2.06 -13.22
CA VAL A 87 -35.56 -2.82 -12.79
C VAL A 87 -34.29 -2.27 -13.44
N GLU A 88 -34.40 -1.82 -14.70
CA GLU A 88 -33.33 -1.13 -15.42
C GLU A 88 -32.85 0.14 -14.70
N ILE A 89 -33.79 0.96 -14.23
CA ILE A 89 -33.49 2.14 -13.43
C ILE A 89 -32.80 1.75 -12.11
N LEU A 90 -33.33 0.74 -11.41
CA LEU A 90 -32.78 0.31 -10.12
C LEU A 90 -31.34 -0.21 -10.25
N TRP A 91 -31.05 -1.12 -11.19
CA TRP A 91 -29.69 -1.65 -11.35
C TRP A 91 -28.71 -0.61 -11.91
N THR A 92 -29.18 0.52 -12.42
CA THR A 92 -28.31 1.60 -12.92
C THR A 92 -27.99 2.59 -11.79
N LEU A 93 -29.02 2.99 -11.03
CA LEU A 93 -28.87 3.95 -9.95
C LEU A 93 -28.19 3.36 -8.71
N ILE A 94 -28.48 2.10 -8.36
CA ILE A 94 -27.88 1.46 -7.17
C ILE A 94 -26.35 1.38 -7.28
N PRO A 95 -25.75 0.85 -8.37
CA PRO A 95 -24.29 0.85 -8.52
C PRO A 95 -23.70 2.25 -8.55
N CYS A 96 -24.37 3.21 -9.19
CA CYS A 96 -23.91 4.60 -9.20
C CYS A 96 -23.82 5.18 -7.78
N LEU A 97 -24.84 4.95 -6.95
CA LEU A 97 -24.83 5.37 -5.54
C LEU A 97 -23.74 4.67 -4.73
N ILE A 98 -23.54 3.36 -4.92
CA ILE A 98 -22.46 2.60 -4.27
C ILE A 98 -21.10 3.23 -4.59
N LEU A 99 -20.84 3.56 -5.87
CA LEU A 99 -19.59 4.19 -6.28
C LEU A 99 -19.40 5.57 -5.64
N ILE A 100 -20.45 6.39 -5.53
CA ILE A 100 -20.37 7.69 -4.86
C ILE A 100 -19.98 7.52 -3.38
N VAL A 101 -20.61 6.58 -2.67
CA VAL A 101 -20.32 6.28 -1.26
C VAL A 101 -18.86 5.83 -1.09
N MET A 102 -18.32 5.06 -2.03
CA MET A 102 -16.92 4.62 -2.00
C MET A 102 -15.93 5.74 -2.36
N ALA A 103 -16.31 6.62 -3.30
CA ALA A 103 -15.42 7.65 -3.84
C ALA A 103 -15.05 8.71 -2.80
N VAL A 104 -15.99 9.16 -1.97
CA VAL A 104 -15.76 10.22 -0.97
C VAL A 104 -14.61 9.89 0.01
N PRO A 105 -14.63 8.77 0.75
CA PRO A 105 -13.52 8.41 1.64
C PRO A 105 -12.23 8.09 0.85
N SER A 106 -12.34 7.52 -0.35
CA SER A 106 -11.19 7.24 -1.22
C SER A 106 -10.43 8.51 -1.59
N PHE A 107 -11.13 9.55 -2.04
CA PHE A 107 -10.51 10.84 -2.38
C PHE A 107 -9.87 11.51 -1.18
N LYS A 108 -10.46 11.40 0.01
CA LYS A 108 -9.86 11.95 1.24
C LYS A 108 -8.49 11.32 1.53
N ILE A 109 -8.37 10.01 1.37
CA ILE A 109 -7.09 9.30 1.55
C ILE A 109 -6.10 9.71 0.46
N LEU A 110 -6.54 9.76 -0.79
CA LEU A 110 -5.72 10.20 -1.92
C LEU A 110 -5.09 11.58 -1.68
N TYR A 111 -5.90 12.58 -1.32
CA TYR A 111 -5.38 13.94 -1.08
C TYR A 111 -4.45 14.01 0.15
N LYS A 112 -4.70 13.20 1.18
CA LYS A 112 -3.82 13.11 2.34
C LYS A 112 -2.44 12.56 1.95
N GLN A 113 -2.39 11.56 1.06
CA GLN A 113 -1.12 11.00 0.59
C GLN A 113 -0.40 11.93 -0.39
N ASP A 114 -1.13 12.72 -1.18
CA ASP A 114 -0.54 13.62 -2.17
C ASP A 114 0.00 14.92 -1.55
N THR A 115 -0.64 15.41 -0.47
CA THR A 115 -0.19 16.61 0.24
C THR A 115 0.96 16.27 1.18
N ILE A 116 2.19 16.64 0.80
CA ILE A 116 3.39 16.40 1.62
C ILE A 116 3.43 17.42 2.78
N PRO A 117 3.41 16.98 4.05
CA PRO A 117 3.58 17.88 5.19
C PRO A 117 5.01 18.41 5.27
N LYS A 118 5.27 19.34 6.19
CA LYS A 118 6.64 19.81 6.44
C LYS A 118 7.53 18.62 6.83
N ALA A 119 8.53 18.34 6.00
CA ALA A 119 9.45 17.22 6.22
C ALA A 119 10.37 17.49 7.41
N ASP A 120 10.54 16.48 8.26
CA ASP A 120 11.58 16.45 9.30
C ASP A 120 12.90 15.86 8.75
N LEU A 121 12.80 15.00 7.73
CA LEU A 121 13.93 14.40 7.04
C LEU A 121 13.62 14.29 5.54
N THR A 122 14.60 14.58 4.69
CA THR A 122 14.54 14.34 3.25
C THR A 122 15.51 13.23 2.86
N ILE A 123 15.04 12.27 2.06
CA ILE A 123 15.86 11.21 1.48
C ILE A 123 15.66 11.25 -0.03
N LYS A 124 16.71 11.03 -0.80
CA LYS A 124 16.62 10.81 -2.24
C LYS A 124 16.98 9.35 -2.54
N ALA A 125 16.05 8.64 -3.17
CA ALA A 125 16.21 7.27 -3.63
C ALA A 125 16.40 7.29 -5.15
N VAL A 126 17.51 6.71 -5.62
CA VAL A 126 17.87 6.62 -7.03
C VAL A 126 17.91 5.15 -7.44
N GLY A 127 17.10 4.78 -8.42
CA GLY A 127 17.10 3.44 -9.00
C GLY A 127 18.22 3.26 -10.02
N TYR A 128 18.95 2.15 -9.91
CA TYR A 128 19.98 1.69 -10.84
C TYR A 128 19.75 0.22 -11.20
N GLN A 129 20.25 -0.24 -12.34
CA GLN A 129 20.28 -1.66 -12.70
C GLN A 129 21.45 -2.36 -11.98
N TRP A 130 21.24 -3.21 -10.97
CA TRP A 130 20.02 -3.62 -10.25
C TRP A 130 20.20 -3.43 -8.74
N TYR A 131 20.21 -2.17 -8.30
CA TYR A 131 20.40 -1.75 -6.91
C TYR A 131 19.80 -0.36 -6.67
N TRP A 132 19.79 0.11 -5.41
CA TRP A 132 19.34 1.45 -5.07
C TRP A 132 20.48 2.28 -4.50
N GLY A 133 20.61 3.53 -4.93
CA GLY A 133 21.44 4.53 -4.26
C GLY A 133 20.57 5.43 -3.40
N TYR A 134 21.09 5.83 -2.24
CA TYR A 134 20.42 6.72 -1.31
C TYR A 134 21.28 7.92 -0.96
N GLU A 135 20.68 9.09 -0.93
CA GLU A 135 21.29 10.34 -0.49
C GLU A 135 20.44 10.97 0.62
N TYR A 136 21.09 11.38 1.70
CA TYR A 136 20.52 12.21 2.76
C TYR A 136 21.11 13.61 2.55
N PRO A 137 20.49 14.46 1.71
CA PRO A 137 21.10 15.69 1.21
C PRO A 137 21.46 16.67 2.34
N ASP A 138 20.64 16.74 3.38
CA ASP A 138 20.85 17.65 4.50
C ASP A 138 22.06 17.21 5.37
N GLU A 139 22.38 15.92 5.37
CA GLU A 139 23.43 15.32 6.22
C GLU A 139 24.69 14.89 5.44
N ASN A 140 24.72 15.10 4.12
CA ASN A 140 25.80 14.68 3.22
C ASN A 140 26.16 13.19 3.32
N ILE A 141 25.17 12.33 3.58
CA ILE A 141 25.35 10.87 3.59
C ILE A 141 24.91 10.32 2.24
N ILE A 142 25.77 9.50 1.62
CA ILE A 142 25.51 8.85 0.34
C ILE A 142 25.99 7.40 0.43
N PHE A 143 25.15 6.46 0.01
CA PHE A 143 25.52 5.05 -0.06
C PHE A 143 24.68 4.29 -1.09
N ASP A 144 25.23 3.15 -1.52
CA ASP A 144 24.53 2.18 -2.35
C ASP A 144 23.99 1.04 -1.49
N SER A 145 22.87 0.46 -1.92
CA SER A 145 22.16 -0.62 -1.24
C SER A 145 21.97 -1.78 -2.21
N TYR A 146 22.74 -2.84 -2.00
CA TYR A 146 22.74 -4.07 -2.78
C TYR A 146 22.04 -5.19 -2.01
N MET A 147 21.36 -6.06 -2.75
CA MET A 147 20.77 -7.27 -2.18
C MET A 147 21.87 -8.22 -1.69
N ILE A 148 21.74 -8.72 -0.46
CA ILE A 148 22.68 -9.69 0.10
C ILE A 148 22.51 -11.04 -0.63
N GLU A 149 23.63 -11.65 -1.05
CA GLU A 149 23.64 -12.97 -1.64
C GLU A 149 23.28 -14.06 -0.62
N GLU A 150 22.66 -15.15 -1.07
CA GLU A 150 22.20 -16.23 -0.18
C GLU A 150 23.32 -16.88 0.65
N LYS A 151 24.56 -16.87 0.14
CA LYS A 151 25.75 -17.40 0.83
C LYS A 151 26.19 -16.54 2.03
N ASP A 152 25.87 -15.25 2.00
CA ASP A 152 26.28 -14.24 2.99
C ASP A 152 25.12 -13.86 3.93
N LEU A 153 23.95 -14.44 3.71
CA LEU A 153 22.73 -14.17 4.46
C LEU A 153 22.83 -14.73 5.89
N LYS A 154 22.51 -13.89 6.87
CA LYS A 154 22.42 -14.33 8.27
C LYS A 154 21.10 -15.07 8.54
N SER A 155 21.06 -15.87 9.62
CA SER A 155 19.89 -16.71 9.95
C SER A 155 18.60 -15.92 10.23
N ASP A 156 18.70 -14.64 10.57
CA ASP A 156 17.61 -13.72 10.88
C ASP A 156 17.20 -12.85 9.69
N GLN A 157 17.91 -12.94 8.56
CA GLN A 157 17.71 -12.11 7.39
C GLN A 157 16.82 -12.79 6.35
N PRO A 158 15.75 -12.13 5.85
CA PRO A 158 14.94 -12.68 4.79
C PRO A 158 15.66 -12.69 3.43
N ARG A 159 15.64 -13.87 2.79
CA ARG A 159 16.14 -14.06 1.43
C ARG A 159 15.41 -13.15 0.44
N LEU A 160 16.15 -12.52 -0.48
CA LEU A 160 15.67 -11.57 -1.51
C LEU A 160 15.04 -10.27 -0.98
N LEU A 161 15.13 -9.99 0.32
CA LEU A 161 14.63 -8.75 0.93
C LEU A 161 15.73 -7.99 1.67
N SER A 162 16.70 -8.69 2.25
CA SER A 162 17.82 -8.07 2.95
C SER A 162 18.83 -7.42 2.01
N VAL A 163 19.34 -6.27 2.45
CA VAL A 163 20.35 -5.46 1.76
C VAL A 163 21.55 -5.22 2.66
N ASP A 164 22.69 -4.89 2.07
CA ASP A 164 23.94 -4.61 2.79
C ASP A 164 23.90 -3.30 3.59
N ASN A 165 23.31 -2.24 3.02
CA ASN A 165 23.12 -0.94 3.63
C ASN A 165 21.63 -0.58 3.68
N GLU A 166 21.11 -0.41 4.89
CA GLU A 166 19.70 -0.09 5.13
C GLU A 166 19.44 1.41 5.18
N VAL A 167 18.25 1.81 4.73
CA VAL A 167 17.74 3.18 4.92
C VAL A 167 17.22 3.30 6.34
N VAL A 168 17.75 4.25 7.12
CA VAL A 168 17.39 4.47 8.52
C VAL A 168 16.70 5.81 8.67
N VAL A 169 15.56 5.83 9.36
CA VAL A 169 14.74 7.02 9.55
C VAL A 169 14.33 7.19 11.01
N PRO A 170 14.17 8.44 11.50
CA PRO A 170 13.67 8.69 12.83
C PRO A 170 12.19 8.29 12.95
N VAL A 171 11.85 7.56 14.00
CA VAL A 171 10.47 7.15 14.28
C VAL A 171 9.57 8.36 14.56
N ASN A 172 8.30 8.29 14.14
CA ASN A 172 7.29 9.34 14.35
C ASN A 172 7.68 10.72 13.80
N LYS A 173 8.37 10.73 12.66
CA LYS A 173 8.78 11.94 11.94
C LYS A 173 8.35 11.84 10.48
N VAL A 174 8.08 12.99 9.87
CA VAL A 174 7.68 13.05 8.47
C VAL A 174 8.92 12.89 7.60
N VAL A 175 8.98 11.77 6.87
CA VAL A 175 10.07 11.51 5.93
C VAL A 175 9.57 11.82 4.52
N LYS A 176 10.18 12.80 3.86
CA LYS A 176 9.96 13.08 2.44
C LYS A 176 10.96 12.28 1.62
N VAL A 177 10.48 11.52 0.65
CA VAL A 177 11.33 10.75 -0.26
C VAL A 177 11.22 11.33 -1.66
N LEU A 178 12.36 11.77 -2.22
CA LEU A 178 12.54 12.14 -3.61
C LEU A 178 12.95 10.87 -4.37
N ILE A 179 12.25 10.53 -5.45
CA ILE A 179 12.42 9.25 -6.13
C ILE A 179 12.71 9.51 -7.61
N THR A 180 13.81 8.96 -8.10
CA THR A 180 14.22 9.05 -9.50
C THR A 180 15.02 7.81 -9.90
N ALA A 181 15.39 7.71 -11.17
CA ALA A 181 16.24 6.64 -11.67
C ALA A 181 17.31 7.21 -12.61
N ASN A 182 18.43 6.52 -12.72
CA ASN A 182 19.51 6.93 -13.62
C ASN A 182 19.44 6.25 -14.99
N ASP A 183 18.84 5.07 -15.08
CA ASP A 183 18.86 4.23 -16.29
C ASP A 183 17.47 3.91 -16.84
N VAL A 184 16.76 2.98 -16.22
CA VAL A 184 15.45 2.47 -16.65
C VAL A 184 14.39 2.78 -15.60
N LEU A 185 13.16 2.38 -15.88
CA LEU A 185 12.05 2.50 -14.93
C LEU A 185 12.23 1.51 -13.79
N HIS A 186 12.13 2.02 -12.55
CA HIS A 186 12.01 1.22 -11.34
C HIS A 186 10.80 1.69 -10.54
N ALA A 187 10.53 1.07 -9.40
CA ALA A 187 9.53 1.57 -8.46
C ALA A 187 10.01 1.39 -7.02
N TRP A 188 10.03 2.46 -6.26
CA TRP A 188 10.37 2.44 -4.85
C TRP A 188 9.10 2.16 -4.05
N ALA A 189 9.11 1.12 -3.20
CA ALA A 189 7.90 0.63 -2.55
C ALA A 189 8.17 0.05 -1.16
N LEU A 190 7.41 0.53 -0.17
CA LEU A 190 7.39 0.01 1.20
C LEU A 190 5.95 -0.35 1.58
N PRO A 191 5.55 -1.63 1.48
CA PRO A 191 4.16 -2.06 1.68
C PRO A 191 3.60 -1.71 3.06
N ALA A 192 4.35 -1.94 4.14
CA ALA A 192 3.93 -1.60 5.50
C ALA A 192 3.68 -0.09 5.71
N PHE A 193 4.30 0.77 4.89
CA PHE A 193 4.10 2.22 4.91
C PHE A 193 3.04 2.69 3.89
N GLY A 194 2.51 1.79 3.06
CA GLY A 194 1.51 2.15 2.06
C GLY A 194 2.04 3.07 0.97
N VAL A 195 3.36 3.02 0.72
CA VAL A 195 4.04 3.88 -0.25
C VAL A 195 4.50 3.04 -1.43
N LYS A 196 4.19 3.53 -2.64
CA LYS A 196 4.74 3.05 -3.90
C LYS A 196 4.76 4.20 -4.89
N ARG A 197 5.92 4.51 -5.45
CA ARG A 197 6.06 5.50 -6.52
C ARG A 197 7.11 5.04 -7.53
N ASP A 198 6.87 5.38 -8.78
CA ASP A 198 7.78 5.05 -9.86
C ASP A 198 9.02 5.93 -9.81
N ALA A 199 10.16 5.32 -10.09
CA ALA A 199 11.43 5.97 -10.31
C ALA A 199 11.63 6.09 -11.82
N VAL A 200 11.50 7.31 -12.35
CA VAL A 200 11.49 7.59 -13.78
C VAL A 200 12.73 8.40 -14.16
N PRO A 201 13.57 7.93 -15.09
CA PRO A 201 14.71 8.69 -15.56
C PRO A 201 14.30 10.07 -16.08
N GLY A 202 15.03 11.11 -15.66
CA GLY A 202 14.76 12.50 -16.06
C GLY A 202 13.60 13.18 -15.33
N ARG A 203 13.01 12.56 -14.30
CA ARG A 203 12.00 13.17 -13.43
C ARG A 203 12.26 12.84 -11.96
N ILE A 204 11.90 13.76 -11.07
CA ILE A 204 11.88 13.53 -9.63
C ILE A 204 10.41 13.44 -9.21
N ASN A 205 10.02 12.26 -8.74
CA ASN A 205 8.75 12.05 -8.05
C ASN A 205 8.95 12.24 -6.55
N GLU A 206 7.86 12.49 -5.83
CA GLU A 206 7.90 12.68 -4.39
C GLU A 206 6.84 11.82 -3.69
N THR A 207 7.15 11.40 -2.47
CA THR A 207 6.22 10.76 -1.56
C THR A 207 6.62 11.05 -0.13
N TRP A 208 5.77 10.68 0.81
CA TRP A 208 6.02 10.84 2.24
C TRP A 208 5.37 9.72 3.03
N PHE A 209 5.86 9.51 4.25
CA PHE A 209 5.24 8.63 5.23
C PHE A 209 5.50 9.10 6.67
#